data_AF-A0A423KSG4-F1
#
_entry.id   AF-A0A423KSG4-F1
#
_cell.length_a   1.000
_cell.length_b   1.000
_cell.length_c   1.000
_cell.angle_alpha   90.00
_cell.angle_beta   90.00
_cell.angle_gamma   90.00
#
_symmetry.space_group_name_H-M   'P 1'
#
loop_
_entity.id
_entity.type
_entity.pdbx_description
1 polymer ?
#
loop_
_entity_poly.entity_id
_entity_poly.type
_entity_poly.pdbx_seq_one_letter_code
_entity_poly.pdbx_strand_id
1 'polypeptide(L)'
;MKRPPKLSILRGLLFLFDIDNVDSVEREEIIASKDVNDEAELAELFDILMRPEFTTYSDSDRAWYIDTLVYYLEGEESFDSVFEKLTTYFDDEVEDQREFMRVLLECLLRYQSEMK
;
A
#
# COMPACT_ATOMS: atom_id res chain seq x y z
N MET A 1 23.18 2.45 -6.48
CA MET A 1 23.04 3.26 -5.25
C MET A 1 21.64 3.02 -4.70
N LYS A 2 21.50 2.74 -3.39
CA LYS A 2 20.16 2.66 -2.78
C LYS A 2 19.55 4.07 -2.78
N ARG A 3 18.33 4.20 -3.28
CA ARG A 3 17.58 5.47 -3.23
C ARG A 3 17.19 5.72 -1.78
N PRO A 4 17.28 6.97 -1.29
CA PRO A 4 16.90 7.27 0.10
C PRO A 4 15.40 6.99 0.32
N PRO A 5 15.00 6.50 1.51
CA PRO A 5 13.60 6.38 1.90
C PRO A 5 12.89 7.73 1.82
N LYS A 6 11.65 7.73 1.31
CA LYS A 6 10.81 8.94 1.23
C LYS A 6 9.33 8.58 1.36
N LEU A 7 8.61 9.17 2.31
CA LEU A 7 7.15 8.97 2.47
C LEU A 7 6.35 9.23 1.17
N SER A 8 6.78 10.20 0.35
CA SER A 8 6.09 10.56 -0.90
C SER A 8 5.95 9.41 -1.90
N ILE A 9 6.81 8.39 -1.84
CA ILE A 9 6.74 7.25 -2.75
C ILE A 9 5.66 6.27 -2.28
N LEU A 10 5.45 6.14 -0.97
CA LEU A 10 4.41 5.29 -0.40
C LEU A 10 3.03 5.83 -0.78
N ARG A 11 2.88 7.16 -0.86
CA ARG A 11 1.70 7.79 -1.45
C ARG A 11 1.48 7.33 -2.90
N GLY A 12 2.55 7.20 -3.69
CA GLY A 12 2.47 6.68 -5.06
C GLY A 12 1.92 5.26 -5.13
N LEU A 13 2.27 4.38 -4.18
CA LEU A 13 1.66 3.05 -4.06
C LEU A 13 0.19 3.14 -3.68
N LEU A 14 -0.13 3.91 -2.64
CA LEU A 14 -1.48 3.98 -2.10
C LEU A 14 -2.45 4.76 -3.00
N PHE A 15 -1.94 5.55 -3.95
CA PHE A 15 -2.76 6.17 -4.99
C PHE A 15 -3.62 5.14 -5.73
N LEU A 16 -3.23 3.86 -5.74
CA LEU A 16 -4.02 2.75 -6.26
C LEU A 16 -5.47 2.65 -5.74
N PHE A 17 -5.69 3.14 -4.51
CA PHE A 17 -6.98 3.11 -3.81
C PHE A 17 -7.68 4.48 -3.79
N ASP A 18 -7.04 5.49 -4.38
CA ASP A 18 -7.56 6.85 -4.39
C ASP A 18 -8.66 6.99 -5.45
N ILE A 19 -9.71 7.74 -5.12
CA ILE A 19 -10.84 8.02 -6.01
C ILE A 19 -10.41 8.69 -7.32
N ASP A 20 -9.29 9.44 -7.29
CA ASP A 20 -8.76 10.16 -8.45
C ASP A 20 -7.91 9.25 -9.37
N ASN A 21 -7.71 7.97 -9.05
CA ASN A 21 -6.81 7.11 -9.83
C ASN A 21 -7.46 6.57 -11.11
N VAL A 22 -8.52 5.78 -10.98
CA VAL A 22 -9.20 5.15 -12.12
C VAL A 22 -10.71 5.17 -11.89
N ASP A 23 -11.44 5.74 -12.85
CA ASP A 23 -12.91 5.66 -12.92
C ASP A 23 -13.32 4.23 -13.32
N SER A 24 -13.57 3.39 -12.32
CA SER A 24 -13.89 1.96 -12.49
C SER A 24 -14.77 1.46 -11.36
N VAL A 25 -16.08 1.40 -11.62
CA VAL A 25 -17.09 0.90 -10.66
C VAL A 25 -16.70 -0.44 -10.04
N GLU A 26 -16.14 -1.37 -10.81
CA GLU A 26 -15.69 -2.67 -10.29
C GLU A 26 -14.60 -2.51 -9.21
N ARG A 27 -13.64 -1.61 -9.40
CA ARG A 27 -12.59 -1.34 -8.40
C ARG A 27 -13.16 -0.64 -7.18
N GLU A 28 -14.07 0.31 -7.38
CA GLU A 28 -14.75 1.02 -6.31
C GLU A 28 -15.50 0.06 -5.41
N GLU A 29 -16.30 -0.85 -6.00
CA GLU A 29 -17.03 -1.89 -5.28
C GLU A 29 -16.08 -2.83 -4.51
N ILE A 30 -14.94 -3.21 -5.11
CA ILE A 30 -13.94 -4.04 -4.42
C ILE A 30 -13.35 -3.30 -3.22
N ILE A 31 -12.95 -2.04 -3.38
CA ILE A 31 -12.34 -1.23 -2.31
C ILE A 31 -13.33 -1.00 -1.17
N ALA A 32 -14.58 -0.67 -1.48
CA ALA A 32 -15.63 -0.44 -0.49
C ALA A 32 -16.11 -1.73 0.20
N SER A 33 -15.88 -2.91 -0.40
CA SER A 33 -16.33 -4.20 0.15
C SER A 33 -15.43 -4.79 1.25
N LYS A 34 -14.28 -4.16 1.53
CA LYS A 34 -13.25 -4.70 2.44
C LYS A 34 -13.09 -3.83 3.66
N ASP A 35 -12.99 -4.47 4.83
CA ASP A 35 -12.59 -3.80 6.07
C ASP A 35 -11.07 -3.57 6.05
N VAL A 36 -10.66 -2.29 6.03
CA VAL A 36 -9.25 -1.90 6.02
C VAL A 36 -8.57 -2.00 7.39
N ASN A 37 -9.35 -2.24 8.44
CA ASN A 37 -8.87 -2.46 9.81
C ASN A 37 -8.81 -3.97 10.16
N ASP A 38 -9.34 -4.85 9.31
CA ASP A 38 -9.09 -6.30 9.38
C ASP A 38 -7.86 -6.68 8.52
N GLU A 39 -6.84 -7.25 9.16
CA GLU A 39 -5.56 -7.59 8.50
C GLU A 39 -5.75 -8.56 7.32
N ALA A 40 -6.71 -9.50 7.41
CA ALA A 40 -6.92 -10.51 6.38
C ALA A 40 -7.66 -9.93 5.16
N GLU A 41 -8.69 -9.12 5.39
CA GLU A 41 -9.41 -8.42 4.32
C GLU A 41 -8.53 -7.36 3.64
N LEU A 42 -7.70 -6.64 4.41
CA LEU A 42 -6.73 -5.70 3.86
C LEU A 42 -5.67 -6.40 3.00
N ALA A 43 -5.15 -7.55 3.47
CA ALA A 43 -4.22 -8.35 2.68
C ALA A 43 -4.85 -8.87 1.38
N GLU A 44 -6.13 -9.26 1.41
CA GLU A 44 -6.88 -9.67 0.23
C GLU A 44 -7.05 -8.50 -0.76
N LEU A 45 -7.36 -7.29 -0.27
CA LEU A 45 -7.44 -6.10 -1.10
C LEU A 45 -6.11 -5.80 -1.79
N PHE A 46 -4.99 -5.95 -1.07
CA PHE A 46 -3.66 -5.83 -1.66
C PHE A 46 -3.36 -6.93 -2.68
N ASP A 47 -3.81 -8.16 -2.45
CA ASP A 47 -3.64 -9.25 -3.43
C ASP A 47 -4.40 -8.97 -4.73
N ILE A 48 -5.57 -8.35 -4.65
CA ILE A 48 -6.40 -8.04 -5.82
C ILE A 48 -5.85 -6.85 -6.59
N LEU A 49 -5.52 -5.75 -5.90
CA LEU A 49 -5.17 -4.49 -6.56
C LEU A 49 -3.66 -4.24 -6.62
N MET A 50 -2.96 -4.36 -5.49
CA MET A 50 -1.55 -3.97 -5.37
C MET A 50 -0.61 -4.96 -6.06
N ARG A 51 -0.87 -6.27 -5.93
CA ARG A 51 0.00 -7.31 -6.49
C ARG A 51 0.16 -7.19 -8.02
N PRO A 52 -0.91 -7.08 -8.84
CA PRO A 52 -0.76 -6.90 -10.28
C PRO A 52 0.14 -5.72 -10.62
N GLU A 53 -0.08 -4.57 -10.00
CA GLU A 53 0.69 -3.35 -10.23
C GLU A 53 2.16 -3.51 -9.81
N PHE A 54 2.41 -3.98 -8.58
CA PHE A 54 3.74 -4.16 -8.00
C PHE A 54 4.62 -5.14 -8.79
N THR A 55 4.01 -6.18 -9.36
CA THR A 55 4.74 -7.18 -10.16
C THR A 55 5.27 -6.61 -11.48
N THR A 56 4.68 -5.51 -11.99
CA THR A 56 5.17 -4.84 -13.20
C THR A 56 6.42 -3.98 -12.97
N TYR A 57 6.71 -3.63 -11.70
CA TYR A 57 7.81 -2.74 -11.35
C TYR A 57 9.18 -3.39 -11.61
N SER A 58 10.22 -2.57 -11.75
CA SER A 58 11.59 -3.09 -11.78
C SER A 58 11.98 -3.65 -10.41
N ASP A 59 12.91 -4.61 -10.36
CA ASP A 59 13.46 -5.11 -9.08
C ASP A 59 14.00 -3.98 -8.20
N SER A 60 14.57 -2.95 -8.84
CA SER A 60 15.13 -1.80 -8.14
C SER A 60 14.05 -0.90 -7.52
N ASP A 61 12.86 -0.82 -8.13
CA ASP A 61 11.71 -0.08 -7.60
C ASP A 61 11.04 -0.86 -6.48
N ARG A 62 10.81 -2.16 -6.68
CA ARG A 62 10.27 -3.04 -5.63
C ARG A 62 11.12 -3.00 -4.36
N ALA A 63 12.43 -3.15 -4.50
CA ALA A 63 13.36 -3.06 -3.39
C ALA A 63 13.32 -1.69 -2.71
N TRP A 64 13.14 -0.60 -3.47
CA TRP A 64 13.06 0.75 -2.92
C TRP A 64 11.79 0.97 -2.08
N TYR A 65 10.65 0.45 -2.52
CA TYR A 65 9.41 0.49 -1.74
C TYR A 65 9.54 -0.30 -0.44
N ILE A 66 10.04 -1.53 -0.51
CA ILE A 66 10.25 -2.40 0.66
C ILE A 66 11.23 -1.75 1.65
N ASP A 67 12.40 -1.29 1.19
CA ASP A 67 13.40 -0.62 2.03
C ASP A 67 12.82 0.64 2.69
N THR A 68 11.93 1.36 1.99
CA THR A 68 11.27 2.56 2.53
C THR A 68 10.25 2.22 3.60
N LEU A 69 9.42 1.20 3.39
CA LEU A 69 8.45 0.74 4.39
C LEU A 69 9.15 0.27 5.66
N VAL A 70 10.20 -0.56 5.53
CA VAL A 70 11.01 -1.02 6.68
C VAL A 70 11.56 0.16 7.46
N TYR A 71 12.16 1.14 6.78
CA TYR A 71 12.74 2.32 7.44
C TYR A 71 11.72 3.09 8.29
N TYR A 72 10.52 3.35 7.75
CA TYR A 72 9.50 4.13 8.47
C TYR A 72 8.76 3.31 9.54
N LEU A 73 8.59 2.00 9.32
CA LEU A 73 7.99 1.10 10.31
C LEU A 73 8.90 0.85 11.52
N GLU A 74 10.22 0.88 11.34
CA GLU A 74 11.20 0.81 12.44
C GLU A 74 11.38 2.16 13.16
N GLY A 75 11.07 3.27 12.49
CA GLY A 75 11.17 4.61 13.05
C GLY A 75 9.90 5.08 13.79
N GLU A 76 9.99 6.23 14.44
CA GLU A 76 8.88 6.88 15.17
C GLU A 76 8.07 7.86 14.30
N GLU A 77 8.50 8.11 13.05
CA GLU A 77 7.80 9.03 12.14
C GLU A 77 6.42 8.47 11.74
N SER A 78 5.39 9.34 11.76
CA SER A 78 4.02 8.94 11.42
C SER A 78 3.79 8.86 9.91
N PHE A 79 2.76 8.11 9.52
CA PHE A 79 2.33 8.01 8.13
C PHE A 79 1.26 9.05 7.76
N ASP A 80 0.91 9.98 8.65
CA ASP A 80 -0.23 10.89 8.48
C ASP A 80 -0.18 11.61 7.13
N SER A 81 0.98 12.14 6.76
CA SER A 81 1.15 12.87 5.49
C SER A 81 0.90 12.02 4.22
N VAL A 82 0.95 10.70 4.35
CA VAL A 82 0.59 9.74 3.29
C VAL A 82 -0.93 9.63 3.18
N PHE A 83 -1.63 9.49 4.32
CA PHE A 83 -3.08 9.27 4.38
C PHE A 83 -3.91 10.56 4.25
N GLU A 84 -3.45 11.70 4.77
CA GLU A 84 -4.12 13.02 4.65
C GLU A 84 -4.40 13.43 3.19
N LYS A 85 -3.64 12.87 2.24
CA LYS A 85 -3.73 13.20 0.82
C LYS A 85 -4.35 12.09 -0.02
N LEU A 86 -4.92 11.08 0.64
CA LEU A 86 -5.66 10.00 0.01
C LEU A 86 -7.14 10.23 0.26
N THR A 87 -7.91 10.33 -0.82
CA THR A 87 -9.37 10.24 -0.72
C THR A 87 -9.73 8.87 -1.26
N THR A 88 -10.27 7.98 -0.44
CA THR A 88 -10.45 6.57 -0.79
C THR A 88 -11.92 6.17 -0.76
N TYR A 89 -12.22 5.02 -1.35
CA TYR A 89 -13.53 4.37 -1.27
C TYR A 89 -13.66 3.41 -0.09
N PHE A 90 -12.74 3.44 0.89
CA PHE A 90 -12.88 2.61 2.09
C PHE A 90 -14.18 2.97 2.82
N ASP A 91 -14.93 1.96 3.27
CA ASP A 91 -16.18 2.19 4.00
C ASP A 91 -15.92 2.76 5.40
N ASP A 92 -14.76 2.42 5.97
CA ASP A 92 -14.27 2.90 7.26
C ASP A 92 -12.96 3.69 7.14
N GLU A 93 -12.71 4.57 8.11
CA GLU A 93 -11.41 5.24 8.25
C GLU A 93 -10.33 4.23 8.69
N VAL A 94 -9.08 4.51 8.30
CA VAL A 94 -7.93 3.70 8.75
C VAL A 94 -7.59 4.08 10.19
N GLU A 95 -7.90 3.19 11.14
CA GLU A 95 -7.71 3.42 12.58
C GLU A 95 -6.23 3.39 12.98
N ASP A 96 -5.47 2.43 12.43
CA ASP A 96 -4.03 2.30 12.65
C ASP A 96 -3.27 2.29 11.32
N GLN A 97 -2.79 3.46 10.94
CA GLN A 97 -2.00 3.65 9.72
C GLN A 97 -0.69 2.85 9.76
N ARG A 98 -0.10 2.62 10.93
CA ARG A 98 1.15 1.86 11.04
C ARG A 98 0.89 0.38 10.82
N GLU A 99 -0.21 -0.14 11.35
CA GLU A 99 -0.67 -1.51 11.09
C GLU A 99 -0.99 -1.71 9.61
N PHE A 100 -1.74 -0.79 9.00
CA PHE A 100 -2.03 -0.81 7.56
C PHE A 100 -0.74 -0.92 6.73
N MET A 101 0.26 -0.11 7.05
CA MET A 101 1.55 -0.11 6.35
C MET A 101 2.40 -1.35 6.65
N ARG A 102 2.21 -1.99 7.81
CA ARG A 102 2.82 -3.28 8.16
C ARG A 102 2.25 -4.41 7.29
N VAL A 103 0.92 -4.51 7.19
CA VAL A 103 0.25 -5.49 6.32
C VAL A 103 0.68 -5.30 4.86
N LEU A 104 0.82 -4.05 4.41
CA LEU A 104 1.34 -3.73 3.08
C LEU A 104 2.76 -4.29 2.90
N LEU A 105 3.68 -4.04 3.85
CA LEU A 105 5.05 -4.55 3.78
C LEU A 105 5.08 -6.07 3.69
N GLU A 106 4.31 -6.77 4.52
CA GLU A 106 4.22 -8.23 4.51
C GLU A 106 3.74 -8.76 3.16
N CYS A 107 2.72 -8.12 2.58
CA CYS A 107 2.23 -8.42 1.25
C CYS A 107 3.32 -8.21 0.18
N LEU A 108 4.02 -7.08 0.18
CA LEU A 108 5.08 -6.80 -0.81
C LEU A 108 6.24 -7.79 -0.70
N LEU A 109 6.63 -8.18 0.52
CA LEU A 109 7.66 -9.20 0.74
C LEU A 109 7.22 -10.58 0.21
N ARG A 110 5.97 -10.96 0.47
CA ARG A 110 5.37 -12.19 -0.09
C ARG A 110 5.42 -12.16 -1.62
N TYR A 111 4.97 -11.09 -2.26
CA TYR A 111 4.97 -10.96 -3.73
C TYR A 111 6.39 -11.09 -4.29
N GLN A 112 7.35 -10.39 -3.69
CA GLN A 112 8.76 -10.45 -4.09
C GLN A 112 9.36 -11.85 -3.94
N SER A 113 8.89 -12.65 -2.98
CA SER A 113 9.37 -14.02 -2.76
C SER A 113 8.82 -15.01 -3.78
N GLU A 114 7.58 -14.82 -4.24
CA GLU A 114 6.91 -15.68 -5.22
C GLU A 114 7.37 -15.43 -6.66
N MET A 115 7.97 -14.27 -6.93
CA MET A 115 8.54 -13.92 -8.23
C MET A 115 9.94 -14.51 -8.50
N LYS A 116 10.52 -15.20 -7.52
CA LYS A 116 11.84 -15.87 -7.65
C LYS A 116 11.70 -17.28 -8.21
#